data_AF-A0A1C3UGJ3-F1
#
_entry.id   AF-A0A1C3UGJ3-F1
#
_cell.length_a   1.000
_cell.length_b   1.000
_cell.length_c   1.000
_cell.angle_alpha   90.00
_cell.angle_beta   90.00
_cell.angle_gamma   90.00
#
_symmetry.space_group_name_H-M   'P 1'
#
loop_
_entity.id
_entity.type
_entity.pdbx_description
1 polymer ?
#
loop_
_entity_poly.entity_id
_entity_poly.type
_entity_poly.pdbx_seq_one_letter_code
_entity_poly.pdbx_strand_id
1 'polypeptide(L)'
;MTYNDLLNDMSKLIVSPPLPGDWKHLAAGLVGNSGVSLLDYWRTYFKSQLEMIAEEETWQMQRSRLLNLVMSECSWRAVYAVSTNTKHVASWSYMCEGAPWYASATESDLRSLLTQRWLMATLSDACLRTLGAMAYGVDKVKENELELHYSYHKEIKLLDANIVDAIKTAVDEYRDEDAHFIAAFKDDQLAPLIREQYTLLAQLGDDVANGTVDLTWLNSRMGALKQKQNELASAVSTS
;
A
#
# COMPACT_ATOMS: atom_id res chain seq x y z
N MET A 1 -2.43 -23.14 13.44
CA MET A 1 -1.19 -23.78 12.94
C MET A 1 -0.02 -23.24 13.73
N THR A 2 1.00 -24.05 14.00
CA THR A 2 2.21 -23.58 14.68
C THR A 2 3.14 -22.86 13.72
N TYR A 3 4.09 -22.08 14.24
CA TYR A 3 5.11 -21.43 13.42
C TYR A 3 5.93 -22.43 12.59
N ASN A 4 6.28 -23.59 13.16
CA ASN A 4 7.03 -24.62 12.45
C ASN A 4 6.23 -25.23 11.30
N ASP A 5 4.90 -25.38 11.45
CA ASP A 5 4.03 -25.84 10.36
C ASP A 5 4.08 -24.84 9.19
N LEU A 6 3.89 -23.55 9.50
CA LEU A 6 3.92 -22.48 8.49
C LEU A 6 5.28 -22.37 7.80
N LEU A 7 6.38 -22.49 8.55
CA LEU A 7 7.73 -22.52 7.98
C LEU A 7 7.94 -23.69 7.03
N ASN A 8 7.46 -24.87 7.39
CA ASN A 8 7.58 -26.07 6.56
C ASN A 8 6.81 -25.90 5.24
N ASP A 9 5.56 -25.42 5.33
CA ASP A 9 4.70 -25.17 4.16
C ASP A 9 5.32 -24.13 3.22
N MET A 10 5.97 -23.10 3.76
CA MET A 10 6.55 -22.00 2.99
C MET A 10 8.02 -22.18 2.63
N SER A 11 8.66 -23.27 3.07
CA SER A 11 10.10 -23.51 2.91
C SER A 11 10.62 -23.32 1.49
N LYS A 12 9.91 -23.85 0.48
CA LYS A 12 10.27 -23.72 -0.94
C LYS A 12 10.23 -22.27 -1.43
N LEU A 13 9.21 -21.52 -1.02
CA LEU A 13 9.04 -20.12 -1.41
C LEU A 13 10.02 -19.19 -0.70
N ILE A 14 10.42 -19.52 0.53
CA ILE A 14 11.47 -18.80 1.26
C ILE A 14 12.84 -18.98 0.58
N VAL A 15 13.13 -20.20 0.12
CA VAL A 15 14.39 -20.51 -0.57
C VAL A 15 14.40 -19.89 -1.98
N SER A 16 13.31 -20.04 -2.72
CA SER A 16 13.16 -19.60 -4.12
C SER A 16 11.89 -18.77 -4.32
N PRO A 17 11.89 -17.50 -3.88
CA PRO A 17 10.71 -16.64 -4.00
C PRO A 17 10.38 -16.27 -5.45
N PRO A 18 9.14 -15.88 -5.75
CA PRO A 18 8.71 -15.49 -7.09
C PRO A 18 9.27 -14.10 -7.46
N LEU A 19 10.53 -14.07 -7.88
CA LEU A 19 11.26 -12.84 -8.17
C LEU A 19 10.85 -12.24 -9.52
N PRO A 20 10.66 -10.90 -9.60
CA PRO A 20 10.55 -10.20 -10.88
C PRO A 20 11.82 -10.37 -11.73
N GLY A 21 11.72 -10.35 -13.06
CA GLY A 21 12.87 -10.57 -13.96
C GLY A 21 14.09 -9.68 -13.66
N ASP A 22 13.86 -8.41 -13.31
CA ASP A 22 14.91 -7.40 -13.10
C ASP A 22 15.28 -7.17 -11.62
N TRP A 23 14.91 -8.10 -10.73
CA TRP A 23 15.08 -7.93 -9.27
C TRP A 23 16.52 -7.60 -8.83
N LYS A 24 17.53 -8.07 -9.56
CA LYS A 24 18.95 -7.86 -9.20
C LYS A 24 19.35 -6.39 -9.27
N HIS A 25 18.83 -5.65 -10.25
CA HIS A 25 19.06 -4.20 -10.35
C HIS A 25 18.34 -3.45 -9.22
N LEU A 26 17.18 -3.95 -8.82
CA LEU A 26 16.33 -3.38 -7.75
C LEU A 26 16.86 -3.66 -6.34
N ALA A 27 17.76 -4.65 -6.20
CA ALA A 27 18.34 -5.08 -4.93
C ALA A 27 19.61 -4.30 -4.51
N ALA A 28 20.16 -3.46 -5.40
CA ALA A 28 21.30 -2.61 -5.08
C ALA A 28 20.84 -1.39 -4.26
N GLY A 29 21.08 -1.40 -2.94
CA GLY A 29 20.59 -0.36 -2.04
C GLY A 29 20.96 -0.54 -0.57
N LEU A 30 20.11 -0.10 0.36
CA LEU A 30 20.42 0.13 1.79
C LEU A 30 20.81 -1.17 2.53
N VAL A 31 20.24 -2.31 2.12
CA VAL A 31 20.68 -3.62 2.66
C VAL A 31 22.11 -3.97 2.23
N GLY A 32 22.55 -3.48 1.05
CA GLY A 32 23.93 -3.60 0.61
C GLY A 32 24.94 -2.89 1.52
N ASN A 33 24.53 -1.82 2.22
CA ASN A 33 25.41 -1.09 3.14
C ASN A 33 25.58 -1.78 4.51
N SER A 34 24.67 -2.70 4.89
CA SER A 34 24.79 -3.51 6.11
C SER A 34 25.47 -4.87 5.87
N GLY A 35 25.86 -5.17 4.62
CA GLY A 35 26.48 -6.43 4.23
C GLY A 35 25.51 -7.61 4.11
N VAL A 36 24.20 -7.37 4.21
CA VAL A 36 23.15 -8.39 4.09
C VAL A 36 22.52 -8.28 2.69
N SER A 37 22.18 -9.40 2.04
CA SER A 37 21.45 -9.31 0.78
C SER A 37 19.99 -8.90 1.02
N LEU A 38 19.38 -8.13 0.12
CA LEU A 38 17.96 -7.76 0.22
C LEU A 38 17.06 -9.01 0.36
N LEU A 39 17.44 -10.13 -0.24
CA LEU A 39 16.72 -11.39 -0.10
C LEU A 39 16.84 -11.99 1.29
N ASP A 40 18.01 -11.94 1.93
CA ASP A 40 18.16 -12.43 3.30
C ASP A 40 17.41 -11.56 4.31
N TYR A 41 17.40 -10.25 4.06
CA TYR A 41 16.57 -9.32 4.81
C TYR A 41 15.08 -9.63 4.63
N TRP A 42 14.62 -9.83 3.39
CA TRP A 42 13.25 -10.26 3.11
C TRP A 42 12.90 -11.60 3.77
N ARG A 43 13.79 -12.60 3.74
CA ARG A 43 13.56 -13.90 4.39
C ARG A 43 13.34 -13.75 5.88
N THR A 44 14.13 -12.90 6.53
CA THR A 44 13.97 -12.60 7.96
C THR A 44 12.64 -11.90 8.23
N TYR A 45 12.31 -10.90 7.41
CA TYR A 45 11.04 -10.19 7.49
C TYR A 45 9.84 -11.13 7.30
N PHE A 46 9.83 -11.94 6.24
CA PHE A 46 8.74 -12.87 5.96
C PHE A 46 8.59 -13.93 7.05
N LYS A 47 9.68 -14.44 7.64
CA LYS A 47 9.62 -15.32 8.82
C LYS A 47 8.92 -14.65 10.00
N SER A 48 9.22 -13.37 10.28
CA SER A 48 8.51 -12.63 11.33
C SER A 48 7.01 -12.47 11.04
N GLN A 49 6.61 -12.38 9.76
CA GLN A 49 5.19 -12.37 9.38
C GLN A 49 4.53 -13.72 9.67
N LEU A 50 5.22 -14.84 9.44
CA LEU A 50 4.73 -16.18 9.81
C LEU A 50 4.62 -16.35 11.32
N GLU A 51 5.55 -15.78 12.10
CA GLU A 51 5.49 -15.76 13.56
C GLU A 51 4.24 -15.00 14.04
N MET A 52 4.02 -13.78 13.53
CA MET A 52 2.82 -12.99 13.86
C MET A 52 1.52 -13.74 13.53
N ILE A 53 1.48 -14.49 12.44
CA ILE A 53 0.31 -15.33 12.10
C ILE A 53 0.19 -16.48 13.12
N ALA A 54 1.27 -17.17 13.44
CA ALA A 54 1.25 -18.32 14.36
C ALA A 54 0.92 -17.95 15.81
N GLU A 55 1.20 -16.71 16.23
CA GLU A 55 0.90 -16.20 17.58
C GLU A 55 -0.60 -16.10 17.88
N GLU A 56 -1.45 -16.01 16.85
CA GLU A 56 -2.89 -15.94 17.03
C GLU A 56 -3.48 -17.29 17.45
N GLU A 57 -4.36 -17.27 18.46
CA GLU A 57 -4.84 -18.47 19.16
C GLU A 57 -5.73 -19.38 18.30
N THR A 58 -6.51 -18.79 17.40
CA THR A 58 -7.53 -19.50 16.63
C THR A 58 -7.27 -19.40 15.13
N TRP A 59 -7.66 -20.42 14.38
CA TRP A 59 -7.49 -20.43 12.91
C TRP A 59 -8.12 -19.18 12.24
N GLN A 60 -9.26 -18.72 12.75
CA GLN A 60 -9.93 -17.51 12.26
C GLN A 60 -9.11 -16.24 12.53
N MET A 61 -8.50 -16.12 13.72
CA MET A 61 -7.61 -14.99 14.04
C MET A 61 -6.33 -15.05 13.21
N GLN A 62 -5.74 -16.24 13.04
CA GLN A 62 -4.59 -16.46 12.16
C GLN A 62 -4.90 -16.02 10.72
N ARG A 63 -6.08 -16.39 10.21
CA ARG A 63 -6.56 -15.98 8.89
C ARG A 63 -6.73 -14.46 8.79
N SER A 64 -7.36 -13.83 9.77
CA SER A 64 -7.54 -12.38 9.82
C SER A 64 -6.19 -11.65 9.83
N ARG A 65 -5.24 -12.13 10.65
CA ARG A 65 -3.85 -11.63 10.69
C ARG A 65 -3.15 -11.74 9.34
N LEU A 66 -3.28 -12.89 8.66
CA LEU A 66 -2.74 -13.09 7.31
C LEU A 66 -3.31 -12.06 6.33
N LEU A 67 -4.64 -11.87 6.31
CA LEU A 67 -5.29 -10.91 5.40
C LEU A 67 -4.84 -9.46 5.68
N ASN A 68 -4.69 -9.09 6.96
CA ASN A 68 -4.16 -7.78 7.36
C ASN A 68 -2.72 -7.58 6.89
N LEU A 69 -1.87 -8.60 6.98
CA LEU A 69 -0.50 -8.54 6.46
C LEU A 69 -0.50 -8.39 4.93
N VAL A 70 -1.34 -9.12 4.20
CA VAL A 70 -1.49 -8.96 2.74
C VAL A 70 -1.89 -7.52 2.38
N MET A 71 -2.89 -6.96 3.06
CA MET A 71 -3.35 -5.58 2.82
C MET A 71 -2.26 -4.54 3.16
N SER A 72 -1.46 -4.79 4.20
CA SER A 72 -0.30 -3.97 4.56
C SER A 72 0.76 -3.97 3.45
N GLU A 73 1.08 -5.13 2.87
CA GLU A 73 2.00 -5.19 1.72
C GLU A 73 1.42 -4.52 0.48
N CYS A 74 0.13 -4.68 0.23
CA CYS A 74 -0.57 -3.99 -0.85
C CYS A 74 -0.51 -2.46 -0.69
N SER A 75 -0.54 -1.95 0.54
CA SER A 75 -0.34 -0.51 0.82
C SER A 75 1.02 -0.01 0.33
N TRP A 76 2.11 -0.74 0.62
CA TRP A 76 3.44 -0.39 0.12
C TRP A 76 3.55 -0.46 -1.39
N ARG A 77 2.88 -1.45 -2.02
CA ARG A 77 2.77 -1.52 -3.47
C ARG A 77 2.04 -0.31 -4.06
N ALA A 78 1.01 0.20 -3.38
CA ALA A 78 0.29 1.40 -3.78
C ALA A 78 1.17 2.65 -3.69
N VAL A 79 1.95 2.82 -2.61
CA VAL A 79 2.89 3.94 -2.48
C VAL A 79 3.91 3.96 -3.62
N TYR A 80 4.49 2.80 -3.95
CA TYR A 80 5.44 2.71 -5.07
C TYR A 80 4.79 3.09 -6.41
N ALA A 81 3.61 2.56 -6.73
CA ALA A 81 2.89 2.89 -7.96
C ALA A 81 2.58 4.38 -8.10
N VAL A 82 2.32 5.07 -6.98
CA VAL A 82 2.09 6.52 -6.97
C VAL A 82 3.39 7.30 -7.14
N SER A 83 4.49 6.84 -6.52
CA SER A 83 5.82 7.47 -6.63
C SER A 83 6.39 7.47 -8.06
N THR A 84 5.98 6.49 -8.87
CA THR A 84 6.39 6.38 -10.28
C THR A 84 5.57 7.28 -11.21
N ASN A 85 4.41 7.76 -10.76
CA ASN A 85 3.51 8.61 -11.54
C ASN A 85 3.63 10.10 -11.21
N THR A 86 4.54 10.49 -10.33
CA THR A 86 4.71 11.86 -9.84
C THR A 86 6.11 12.38 -10.11
N LYS A 87 6.23 13.67 -10.42
CA LYS A 87 7.51 14.31 -10.72
C LYS A 87 8.34 14.52 -9.46
N HIS A 88 7.74 15.05 -8.40
CA HIS A 88 8.47 15.48 -7.20
C HIS A 88 8.42 14.43 -6.08
N VAL A 89 9.53 14.26 -5.35
CA VAL A 89 9.59 13.34 -4.19
C VAL A 89 8.66 13.81 -3.07
N ALA A 90 8.58 15.12 -2.86
CA ALA A 90 7.68 15.74 -1.87
C ALA A 90 6.19 15.40 -2.08
N SER A 91 5.79 14.96 -3.28
CA SER A 91 4.41 14.60 -3.61
C SER A 91 3.96 13.28 -2.97
N TRP A 92 4.89 12.44 -2.51
CA TRP A 92 4.57 11.12 -1.95
C TRP A 92 5.43 10.73 -0.75
N SER A 93 6.50 11.46 -0.44
CA SER A 93 7.44 11.10 0.64
C SER A 93 6.73 10.92 1.99
N TYR A 94 5.74 11.74 2.31
CA TYR A 94 4.94 11.64 3.53
C TYR A 94 4.23 10.29 3.68
N MET A 95 3.95 9.58 2.57
CA MET A 95 3.35 8.24 2.63
C MET A 95 4.29 7.18 3.19
N CYS A 96 5.58 7.49 3.30
CA CYS A 96 6.60 6.65 3.91
C CYS A 96 6.78 6.95 5.42
N GLU A 97 6.03 7.92 5.97
CA GLU A 97 6.06 8.23 7.40
C GLU A 97 5.74 6.98 8.24
N GLY A 98 6.58 6.72 9.23
CA GLY A 98 6.51 5.49 10.05
C GLY A 98 7.38 4.34 9.55
N ALA A 99 7.96 4.41 8.35
CA ALA A 99 9.02 3.47 7.98
C ALA A 99 10.30 3.76 8.80
N PRO A 100 10.99 2.73 9.33
CA PRO A 100 12.19 2.93 10.14
C PRO A 100 13.30 3.74 9.44
N TRP A 101 13.35 3.69 8.11
CA TRP A 101 14.35 4.37 7.29
C TRP A 101 13.94 5.79 6.88
N TYR A 102 12.69 6.21 7.11
CA TYR A 102 12.18 7.49 6.60
C TYR A 102 12.88 8.69 7.21
N ALA A 103 13.03 8.72 8.53
CA ALA A 103 13.60 9.86 9.25
C ALA A 103 15.07 10.15 8.91
N SER A 104 15.81 9.14 8.43
CA SER A 104 17.23 9.23 8.07
C SER A 104 17.49 9.36 6.57
N ALA A 105 16.45 9.26 5.73
CA ALA A 105 16.62 9.23 4.28
C ALA A 105 16.67 10.64 3.67
N THR A 106 17.58 10.84 2.71
CA THR A 106 17.53 12.01 1.83
C THR A 106 16.48 11.79 0.72
N GLU A 107 16.07 12.86 0.02
CA GLU A 107 15.15 12.72 -1.13
C GLU A 107 15.67 11.76 -2.20
N SER A 108 16.97 11.79 -2.49
CA SER A 108 17.61 10.85 -3.43
C SER A 108 17.56 9.41 -2.94
N ASP A 109 17.70 9.19 -1.64
CA ASP A 109 17.67 7.84 -1.05
C ASP A 109 16.24 7.28 -1.00
N LEU A 110 15.24 8.13 -0.79
CA LEU A 110 13.83 7.72 -0.66
C LEU A 110 13.34 6.90 -1.86
N ARG A 111 13.73 7.26 -3.08
CA ARG A 111 13.33 6.50 -4.29
C ARG A 111 13.92 5.08 -4.29
N SER A 112 15.21 4.96 -3.99
CA SER A 112 15.87 3.66 -3.91
C SER A 112 15.31 2.81 -2.76
N LEU A 113 15.03 3.45 -1.62
CA LEU A 113 14.45 2.80 -0.45
C LEU A 113 13.05 2.27 -0.69
N LEU A 114 12.20 3.10 -1.29
CA LEU A 114 10.84 2.70 -1.65
C LEU A 114 10.85 1.56 -2.68
N THR A 115 11.81 1.56 -3.61
CA THR A 115 11.99 0.46 -4.59
C THR A 115 12.32 -0.86 -3.88
N GLN A 116 13.25 -0.85 -2.92
CA GLN A 116 13.57 -2.05 -2.14
C GLN A 116 12.37 -2.50 -1.29
N ARG A 117 11.66 -1.57 -0.64
CA ARG A 117 10.46 -1.87 0.16
C ARG A 117 9.34 -2.43 -0.71
N TRP A 118 9.17 -1.94 -1.94
CA TRP A 118 8.23 -2.45 -2.92
C TRP A 118 8.56 -3.88 -3.32
N LEU A 119 9.82 -4.18 -3.62
CA LEU A 119 10.23 -5.55 -3.96
C LEU A 119 9.93 -6.51 -2.79
N MET A 120 10.25 -6.12 -1.56
CA MET A 120 9.86 -6.89 -0.37
C MET A 120 8.34 -7.09 -0.28
N ALA A 121 7.57 -6.04 -0.55
CA ALA A 121 6.11 -6.10 -0.51
C ALA A 121 5.54 -7.08 -1.53
N THR A 122 6.04 -7.03 -2.76
CA THR A 122 5.62 -7.93 -3.84
C THR A 122 5.93 -9.39 -3.50
N LEU A 123 7.09 -9.66 -2.92
CA LEU A 123 7.47 -11.02 -2.53
C LEU A 123 6.62 -11.51 -1.35
N SER A 124 6.49 -10.71 -0.29
CA SER A 124 5.68 -11.05 0.88
C SER A 124 4.21 -11.26 0.51
N ASP A 125 3.62 -10.36 -0.28
CA ASP A 125 2.24 -10.48 -0.77
C ASP A 125 2.01 -11.80 -1.54
N ALA A 126 2.88 -12.11 -2.51
CA ALA A 126 2.77 -13.35 -3.28
C ALA A 126 2.87 -14.61 -2.40
N CYS A 127 3.80 -14.62 -1.43
CA CYS A 127 3.95 -15.72 -0.50
C CYS A 127 2.79 -15.84 0.48
N LEU A 128 2.30 -14.72 1.04
CA LEU A 128 1.17 -14.69 1.96
C LEU A 128 -0.13 -15.15 1.28
N ARG A 129 -0.38 -14.74 0.02
CA ARG A 129 -1.54 -15.23 -0.75
C ARG A 129 -1.45 -16.71 -1.06
N THR A 130 -0.25 -17.21 -1.36
CA THR A 130 -0.04 -18.65 -1.56
C THR A 130 -0.33 -19.44 -0.28
N LEU A 131 0.18 -18.98 0.87
CA LEU A 131 -0.17 -19.54 2.18
C LEU A 131 -1.68 -19.46 2.44
N GLY A 132 -2.29 -18.32 2.13
CA GLY A 132 -3.72 -18.07 2.26
C GLY A 132 -4.57 -19.09 1.51
N ALA A 133 -4.21 -19.35 0.25
CA ALA A 133 -4.90 -20.32 -0.59
C ALA A 133 -4.71 -21.76 -0.10
N MET A 134 -3.52 -22.09 0.40
CA MET A 134 -3.19 -23.44 0.87
C MET A 134 -3.82 -23.77 2.23
N ALA A 135 -3.82 -22.83 3.18
CA ALA A 135 -4.09 -23.12 4.59
C ALA A 135 -5.26 -22.33 5.20
N TYR A 136 -5.69 -21.22 4.58
CA TYR A 136 -6.64 -20.27 5.18
C TYR A 136 -7.87 -19.97 4.32
N GLY A 137 -8.12 -20.79 3.29
CA GLY A 137 -9.31 -20.66 2.44
C GLY A 137 -9.41 -19.30 1.75
N VAL A 138 -8.28 -18.73 1.33
CA VAL A 138 -8.27 -17.54 0.46
C VAL A 138 -8.60 -18.01 -0.96
N ASP A 139 -9.88 -17.96 -1.28
CA ASP A 139 -10.42 -18.34 -2.58
C ASP A 139 -10.46 -17.15 -3.55
N LYS A 140 -11.01 -17.37 -4.74
CA LYS A 140 -11.09 -16.33 -5.77
C LYS A 140 -11.96 -15.13 -5.34
N VAL A 141 -12.95 -15.33 -4.47
CA VAL A 141 -13.78 -14.24 -3.95
C VAL A 141 -12.94 -13.37 -3.03
N LYS A 142 -12.22 -13.98 -2.08
CA LYS A 142 -11.33 -13.25 -1.18
C LYS A 142 -10.19 -12.54 -1.91
N GLU A 143 -9.64 -13.16 -2.95
CA GLU A 143 -8.66 -12.51 -3.83
C GLU A 143 -9.21 -11.24 -4.50
N ASN A 144 -10.46 -11.27 -4.97
CA ASN A 144 -11.10 -10.10 -5.56
C ASN A 144 -11.37 -8.99 -4.53
N GLU A 145 -11.72 -9.34 -3.29
CA GLU A 145 -11.89 -8.38 -2.20
C GLU A 145 -10.56 -7.70 -1.82
N LEU A 146 -9.47 -8.47 -1.75
CA LEU A 146 -8.13 -7.92 -1.53
C LEU A 146 -7.70 -6.98 -2.68
N GLU A 147 -8.03 -7.34 -3.92
CA GLU A 147 -7.75 -6.50 -5.09
C GLU A 147 -8.59 -5.21 -5.09
N LEU A 148 -9.85 -5.28 -4.63
CA LEU A 148 -10.71 -4.12 -4.44
C LEU A 148 -10.11 -3.16 -3.41
N HIS A 149 -9.69 -3.68 -2.24
CA HIS A 149 -9.02 -2.88 -1.22
C HIS A 149 -7.73 -2.24 -1.76
N TYR A 150 -6.89 -3.01 -2.46
CA TYR A 150 -5.67 -2.49 -3.08
C TYR A 150 -5.95 -1.37 -4.10
N SER A 151 -6.87 -1.61 -5.03
CA SER A 151 -7.23 -0.65 -6.08
C SER A 151 -7.75 0.65 -5.48
N TYR A 152 -8.64 0.55 -4.49
CA TYR A 152 -9.19 1.73 -3.83
C TYR A 152 -8.13 2.51 -3.05
N HIS A 153 -7.26 1.84 -2.29
CA HIS A 153 -6.17 2.50 -1.58
C HIS A 153 -5.22 3.23 -2.55
N LYS A 154 -4.88 2.60 -3.67
CA LYS A 154 -4.04 3.18 -4.71
C LYS A 154 -4.67 4.44 -5.30
N GLU A 155 -5.97 4.44 -5.57
CA GLU A 155 -6.68 5.61 -6.10
C GLU A 155 -6.68 6.78 -5.13
N ILE A 156 -6.94 6.53 -3.83
CA ILE A 156 -6.89 7.58 -2.80
C ILE A 156 -5.49 8.21 -2.73
N LYS A 157 -4.45 7.38 -2.69
CA LYS A 157 -3.05 7.85 -2.66
C LYS A 157 -2.69 8.61 -3.93
N LEU A 158 -3.11 8.14 -5.09
CA LEU A 158 -2.82 8.78 -6.36
C LEU A 158 -3.45 10.18 -6.43
N LEU A 159 -4.69 10.34 -5.95
CA LEU A 159 -5.35 11.63 -5.86
C LEU A 159 -4.55 12.61 -4.97
N ASP A 160 -4.17 12.18 -3.77
CA ASP A 160 -3.45 13.00 -2.80
C ASP A 160 -2.04 13.38 -3.31
N ALA A 161 -1.33 12.46 -3.94
CA ALA A 161 -0.02 12.75 -4.49
C ALA A 161 -0.09 13.67 -5.72
N ASN A 162 -1.06 13.46 -6.61
CA ASN A 162 -1.19 14.27 -7.82
C ASN A 162 -1.52 15.73 -7.51
N ILE A 163 -2.34 16.01 -6.48
CA ILE A 163 -2.63 17.38 -6.09
C ILE A 163 -1.41 18.07 -5.50
N VAL A 164 -0.60 17.37 -4.69
CA VAL A 164 0.66 17.92 -4.18
C VAL A 164 1.68 18.13 -5.31
N ASP A 165 1.72 17.23 -6.28
CA ASP A 165 2.59 17.35 -7.45
C ASP A 165 2.21 18.54 -8.34
N ALA A 166 0.90 18.82 -8.47
CA ALA A 166 0.39 19.99 -9.18
C ALA A 166 0.79 21.30 -8.48
N ILE A 167 0.68 21.37 -7.14
CA ILE A 167 1.16 22.52 -6.36
C ILE A 167 2.66 22.73 -6.59
N LYS A 168 3.47 21.68 -6.49
CA LYS A 168 4.92 21.76 -6.70
C LYS A 168 5.28 22.17 -8.12
N THR A 169 4.57 21.67 -9.12
CA THR A 169 4.77 22.06 -10.52
C THR A 169 4.46 23.54 -10.73
N ALA A 170 3.37 24.06 -10.16
CA ALA A 170 3.03 25.48 -10.24
C ALA A 170 4.11 26.36 -9.59
N VAL A 171 4.64 25.95 -8.43
CA VAL A 171 5.76 26.64 -7.76
C VAL A 171 7.03 26.63 -8.60
N ASP A 172 7.42 25.48 -9.16
CA ASP A 172 8.59 25.35 -10.05
C ASP A 172 8.46 26.25 -11.30
N GLU A 173 7.24 26.51 -11.75
CA GLU A 173 6.90 27.34 -12.91
C GLU A 173 6.64 28.81 -12.55
N TYR A 174 6.87 29.22 -11.30
CA TYR A 174 6.61 30.58 -10.79
C TYR A 174 5.14 31.03 -10.95
N ARG A 175 4.20 30.08 -10.92
CA ARG A 175 2.74 30.32 -10.94
C ARG A 175 2.19 30.34 -9.51
N ASP A 176 2.63 31.32 -8.73
CA ASP A 176 2.34 31.38 -7.28
C ASP A 176 0.84 31.49 -6.99
N GLU A 177 0.08 32.25 -7.78
CA GLU A 177 -1.38 32.36 -7.64
C GLU A 177 -2.08 31.01 -7.85
N ASP A 178 -1.69 30.26 -8.87
CA ASP A 178 -2.20 28.91 -9.13
C ASP A 178 -1.82 27.96 -7.99
N ALA A 179 -0.56 28.01 -7.53
CA ALA A 179 -0.10 27.18 -6.43
C ALA A 179 -0.91 27.44 -5.14
N HIS A 180 -1.19 28.71 -4.83
CA HIS A 180 -2.02 29.09 -3.69
C HIS A 180 -3.47 28.64 -3.86
N PHE A 181 -4.05 28.80 -5.05
CA PHE A 181 -5.40 28.34 -5.35
C PHE A 181 -5.54 26.81 -5.18
N ILE A 182 -4.61 26.05 -5.76
CA ILE A 182 -4.60 24.58 -5.67
C ILE A 182 -4.39 24.13 -4.23
N ALA A 183 -3.51 24.79 -3.46
CA ALA A 183 -3.29 24.48 -2.05
C ALA A 183 -4.56 24.73 -1.20
N ALA A 184 -5.24 25.86 -1.40
CA ALA A 184 -6.51 26.15 -0.73
C ALA A 184 -7.58 25.12 -1.09
N PHE A 185 -7.73 24.78 -2.38
CA PHE A 185 -8.66 23.74 -2.82
C PHE A 185 -8.34 22.37 -2.19
N LYS A 186 -7.06 22.01 -2.11
CA LYS A 186 -6.62 20.78 -1.46
C LYS A 186 -7.06 20.73 0.00
N ASP A 187 -6.82 21.78 0.76
CA ASP A 187 -7.06 21.77 2.21
C ASP A 187 -8.54 21.91 2.55
N ASP A 188 -9.28 22.75 1.83
CA ASP A 188 -10.69 23.03 2.12
C ASP A 188 -11.65 21.98 1.56
N GLN A 189 -11.37 21.43 0.37
CA GLN A 189 -12.31 20.58 -0.37
C GLN A 189 -11.83 19.13 -0.47
N LEU A 190 -10.57 18.89 -0.85
CA LEU A 190 -10.08 17.52 -1.07
C LEU A 190 -9.71 16.79 0.23
N ALA A 191 -9.06 17.45 1.19
CA ALA A 191 -8.61 16.81 2.42
C ALA A 191 -9.77 16.22 3.26
N PRO A 192 -10.94 16.85 3.40
CA PRO A 192 -12.12 16.21 3.98
C PRO A 192 -12.56 14.95 3.21
N LEU A 193 -12.62 15.02 1.88
CA LEU A 193 -13.01 13.89 1.04
C LEU A 193 -12.01 12.73 1.13
N ILE A 194 -10.71 13.00 1.12
CA ILE A 194 -9.65 11.99 1.29
C ILE A 194 -9.77 11.31 2.67
N ARG A 195 -10.06 12.06 3.74
CA ARG A 195 -10.31 11.50 5.08
C ARG A 195 -11.53 10.57 5.12
N GLU A 196 -12.63 10.96 4.47
CA GLU A 196 -13.80 10.09 4.32
C GLU A 196 -13.45 8.80 3.56
N GLN A 197 -12.68 8.90 2.48
CA GLN A 197 -12.26 7.74 1.69
C GLN A 197 -11.35 6.79 2.49
N TYR A 198 -10.40 7.32 3.28
CA TYR A 198 -9.58 6.49 4.18
C TYR A 198 -10.41 5.83 5.29
N THR A 199 -11.47 6.49 5.76
CA THR A 199 -12.40 5.88 6.72
C THR A 199 -13.15 4.70 6.10
N LEU A 200 -13.61 4.85 4.85
CA LEU A 200 -14.23 3.75 4.10
C LEU A 200 -13.23 2.62 3.80
N LEU A 201 -11.99 2.96 3.45
CA LEU A 201 -10.93 1.98 3.20
C LEU A 201 -10.61 1.17 4.46
N ALA A 202 -10.51 1.81 5.62
CA ALA A 202 -10.28 1.13 6.90
C ALA A 202 -11.42 0.15 7.22
N GLN A 203 -12.67 0.59 7.06
CA GLN A 203 -13.84 -0.28 7.24
C GLN A 203 -13.83 -1.46 6.27
N LEU A 204 -13.52 -1.22 4.99
CA LEU A 204 -13.37 -2.29 4.00
C LEU A 204 -12.26 -3.27 4.42
N GLY A 205 -11.13 -2.79 4.93
CA GLY A 205 -10.06 -3.63 5.45
C GLY A 205 -10.54 -4.55 6.58
N ASP A 206 -11.24 -4.00 7.56
CA ASP A 206 -11.83 -4.78 8.66
C ASP A 206 -12.84 -5.81 8.13
N ASP A 207 -13.69 -5.44 7.17
CA ASP A 207 -14.67 -6.35 6.58
C ASP A 207 -14.01 -7.49 5.78
N VAL A 208 -12.93 -7.20 5.06
CA VAL A 208 -12.14 -8.20 4.33
C VAL A 208 -11.51 -9.19 5.30
N ALA A 209 -10.86 -8.70 6.37
CA ALA A 209 -10.18 -9.50 7.37
C ALA A 209 -11.17 -10.42 8.13
N ASN A 210 -12.36 -9.93 8.41
CA ASN A 210 -13.40 -10.65 9.16
C ASN A 210 -14.36 -11.45 8.27
N GLY A 211 -14.30 -11.29 6.94
CA GLY A 211 -15.17 -12.00 6.01
C GLY A 211 -16.61 -11.49 6.00
N THR A 212 -16.81 -10.20 6.25
CA THR A 212 -18.12 -9.53 6.39
C THR A 212 -18.40 -8.50 5.30
N VAL A 213 -17.69 -8.57 4.16
CA VAL A 213 -17.85 -7.61 3.06
C VAL A 213 -19.29 -7.58 2.54
N ASP A 214 -19.95 -6.43 2.72
CA ASP A 214 -21.25 -6.12 2.14
C ASP A 214 -21.08 -5.22 0.91
N LEU A 215 -21.23 -5.83 -0.28
CA LEU A 215 -21.15 -5.13 -1.56
C LEU A 215 -22.26 -4.09 -1.75
N THR A 216 -23.44 -4.30 -1.17
CA THR A 216 -24.56 -3.36 -1.30
C THR A 216 -24.25 -2.08 -0.53
N TRP A 217 -23.80 -2.23 0.71
CA TRP A 217 -23.35 -1.11 1.53
C TRP A 217 -22.16 -0.40 0.89
N LEU A 218 -21.15 -1.14 0.43
CA LEU A 218 -19.96 -0.56 -0.19
C LEU A 218 -20.30 0.24 -1.45
N ASN A 219 -21.13 -0.30 -2.34
CA ASN A 219 -21.57 0.38 -3.55
C ASN A 219 -22.34 1.67 -3.23
N SER A 220 -23.18 1.66 -2.19
CA SER A 220 -23.90 2.86 -1.73
C SER A 220 -22.92 3.94 -1.26
N ARG A 221 -21.91 3.58 -0.47
CA ARG A 221 -20.87 4.52 0.02
C ARG A 221 -20.01 5.06 -1.10
N MET A 222 -19.57 4.21 -2.02
CA MET A 222 -18.81 4.61 -3.21
C MET A 222 -19.64 5.53 -4.12
N GLY A 223 -20.94 5.27 -4.27
CA GLY A 223 -21.86 6.13 -5.02
C GLY A 223 -21.96 7.53 -4.42
N ALA A 224 -22.10 7.64 -3.10
CA ALA A 224 -22.14 8.93 -2.40
C ALA A 224 -20.82 9.71 -2.54
N LEU A 225 -19.68 9.04 -2.43
CA LEU A 225 -18.36 9.65 -2.65
C LEU A 225 -18.19 10.13 -4.09
N LYS A 226 -18.60 9.32 -5.06
CA LYS A 226 -18.54 9.68 -6.48
C LYS A 226 -19.42 10.89 -6.80
N GLN A 227 -20.59 11.00 -6.16
CA GLN A 227 -21.43 12.18 -6.30
C GLN A 227 -20.72 13.44 -5.78
N LYS A 228 -20.14 13.40 -4.58
CA LYS A 228 -19.35 14.52 -4.03
C LYS A 228 -18.17 14.90 -4.94
N GLN A 229 -17.47 13.90 -5.49
CA GLN A 229 -16.39 14.13 -6.46
C GLN A 229 -16.88 14.85 -7.72
N ASN A 230 -18.02 14.45 -8.27
CA ASN A 230 -18.60 15.09 -9.45
C ASN A 230 -19.07 16.53 -9.17
N GLU A 231 -19.63 16.79 -7.99
CA GLU A 231 -20.03 18.12 -7.55
C GLU A 231 -18.81 19.05 -7.43
N LEU A 232 -17.73 18.56 -6.82
CA LEU A 232 -16.46 19.30 -6.72
C LEU A 232 -15.83 19.55 -8.10
N ALA A 233 -15.77 18.53 -8.96
CA ALA A 233 -15.22 18.68 -10.31
C ALA A 233 -16.00 19.70 -11.15
N SER A 234 -17.33 19.74 -10.98
CA SER A 234 -18.18 20.72 -11.65
C SER A 234 -17.92 22.14 -11.14
N ALA A 235 -17.78 22.32 -9.82
CA ALA A 235 -17.49 23.62 -9.22
C ALA A 235 -16.14 24.20 -9.68
N VAL A 236 -15.12 23.35 -9.83
CA VAL A 236 -13.80 23.75 -10.36
C VAL A 236 -13.87 24.07 -11.85
N SER A 237 -14.74 23.40 -12.62
CA SER A 237 -14.86 23.64 -14.07
C SER A 237 -15.68 24.90 -14.42
N THR A 238 -16.48 25.41 -13.49
CA THR A 238 -17.27 26.64 -13.67
C THR A 238 -16.65 27.88 -13.02
N SER A 239 -15.50 27.72 -12.35
CA SER A 239 -14.71 28.81 -11.77
C SER A 239 -13.63 29.26 -12.75
#